data_AF-A0A0Q8VSB4-F1
#
_entry.id   AF-A0A0Q8VSB4-F1
#
_cell.length_a   1.000
_cell.length_b   1.000
_cell.length_c   1.000
_cell.angle_alpha   90.00
_cell.angle_beta   90.00
_cell.angle_gamma   90.00
#
_symmetry.space_group_name_H-M   'P 1'
#
loop_
_entity.id
_entity.type
_entity.pdbx_description
1 polymer ?
#
loop_
_entity_poly.entity_id
_entity_poly.type
_entity_poly.pdbx_seq_one_letter_code
_entity_poly.pdbx_strand_id
1 'polypeptide(L)'
;MGFWTLLLLSIIQAVTVVWSLAVFDWDGYMAEWVHSFERDGQELQVTPEIAIATVVFGVVVSAISIALRVAFTLLLRRGFNWARIVATVLFGALLLPPYILDGIAILVMALAIAGIVLVWLPQSNAFFRDVKQDRIAHKAKQFS
;
A
#
# COMPACT_ATOMS: atom_id res chain seq x y z
N MET A 1 0.12 2.74 19.07
CA MET A 1 -0.97 1.77 18.77
C MET A 1 -1.12 1.55 17.27
N GLY A 2 -1.39 2.57 16.44
CA GLY A 2 -1.63 2.40 15.00
C GLY A 2 -0.50 1.76 14.17
N PHE A 3 0.76 1.80 14.63
CA PHE A 3 1.90 1.13 13.99
C PHE A 3 1.64 -0.35 13.69
N TRP A 4 1.20 -1.12 14.69
CA TRP A 4 1.01 -2.56 14.53
C TRP A 4 -0.13 -2.88 13.57
N THR A 5 -1.22 -2.11 13.62
CA THR A 5 -2.34 -2.23 12.70
C THR A 5 -1.89 -1.99 11.25
N LEU A 6 -1.18 -0.89 10.99
CA LEU A 6 -0.70 -0.56 9.64
C LEU A 6 0.32 -1.57 9.11
N LEU A 7 1.19 -2.09 9.99
CA LEU A 7 2.14 -3.13 9.63
C LEU A 7 1.42 -4.44 9.27
N LEU A 8 0.48 -4.87 10.10
CA LEU A 8 -0.32 -6.08 9.87
C LEU A 8 -1.08 -5.99 8.55
N LEU A 9 -1.69 -4.83 8.25
CA LEU A 9 -2.38 -4.61 6.98
C LEU A 9 -1.44 -4.72 5.77
N SER A 10 -0.20 -4.22 5.90
CA SER A 10 0.80 -4.36 4.84
C SER A 10 1.19 -5.82 4.63
N ILE A 11 1.31 -6.59 5.70
CA ILE A 11 1.59 -8.03 5.65
C ILE A 11 0.43 -8.79 5.02
N ILE A 12 -0.81 -8.52 5.45
CA ILE A 12 -2.01 -9.12 4.87
C ILE A 12 -2.06 -8.86 3.38
N GLN A 13 -1.86 -7.61 2.94
CA GLN A 13 -1.83 -7.28 1.51
C GLN A 13 -0.74 -8.06 0.76
N ALA A 14 0.46 -8.20 1.33
CA ALA A 14 1.53 -8.98 0.72
C ALA A 14 1.13 -10.45 0.55
N VAL A 15 0.54 -11.06 1.59
CA VAL A 15 0.02 -12.43 1.53
C VAL A 15 -1.08 -12.55 0.49
N THR A 16 -2.01 -11.58 0.42
CA THR A 16 -3.08 -11.56 -0.58
C THR A 16 -2.52 -11.51 -2.00
N VAL A 17 -1.55 -10.64 -2.29
CA VAL A 17 -0.92 -10.57 -3.62
C VAL A 17 -0.23 -11.88 -3.99
N VAL A 18 0.53 -12.47 -3.07
CA VAL A 18 1.21 -13.75 -3.29
C VAL A 18 0.20 -14.88 -3.51
N TRP A 19 -0.85 -14.93 -2.70
CA TRP A 19 -1.93 -15.91 -2.83
C TRP A 19 -2.66 -15.76 -4.17
N SER A 20 -3.08 -14.55 -4.53
CA SER A 20 -3.76 -14.26 -5.79
C SER A 20 -2.94 -14.71 -7.00
N LEU A 21 -1.61 -14.57 -6.95
CA LEU A 21 -0.72 -15.06 -8.01
C LEU A 21 -0.59 -16.58 -8.01
N ALA A 22 -0.54 -17.21 -6.83
CA ALA A 22 -0.42 -18.66 -6.71
C ALA A 22 -1.64 -19.40 -7.24
N VAL A 23 -2.82 -18.79 -7.16
CA VAL A 23 -4.09 -19.36 -7.65
C VAL A 23 -4.60 -18.69 -8.93
N PHE A 24 -3.78 -17.87 -9.60
CA PHE A 24 -4.17 -17.15 -10.80
C PHE A 24 -4.36 -18.12 -11.98
N ASP A 25 -5.54 -18.11 -12.59
CA ASP A 25 -5.84 -18.92 -13.78
C ASP A 25 -5.26 -18.25 -15.04
N TRP A 26 -4.01 -18.60 -15.35
CA TRP A 26 -3.29 -18.07 -16.51
C TRP A 26 -3.92 -18.49 -17.84
N ASP A 27 -4.41 -19.72 -17.94
CA ASP A 27 -4.97 -20.25 -19.18
C ASP A 27 -6.29 -19.54 -19.50
N GLY A 28 -7.17 -19.40 -18.51
CA GLY A 28 -8.41 -18.63 -18.63
C GLY A 28 -8.16 -17.16 -18.94
N TYR A 29 -7.20 -16.53 -18.24
CA TYR A 29 -6.83 -15.14 -18.49
C TYR A 29 -6.28 -14.92 -19.91
N MET A 30 -5.41 -15.80 -20.40
CA MET A 30 -4.90 -15.70 -21.77
C MET A 30 -6.01 -15.89 -22.81
N ALA A 31 -6.91 -16.85 -22.61
CA ALA A 31 -8.02 -17.09 -23.53
C ALA A 31 -9.00 -15.91 -23.63
N GLU A 32 -9.20 -15.17 -22.54
CA GLU A 32 -10.07 -13.99 -22.51
C GLU A 32 -9.40 -12.74 -23.09
N TRP A 33 -8.13 -12.51 -22.77
CA TRP A 33 -7.46 -11.24 -23.06
C TRP A 33 -6.66 -11.22 -24.36
N VAL A 34 -6.25 -12.37 -24.89
CA VAL A 34 -5.53 -12.46 -26.17
C VAL A 34 -6.54 -12.49 -27.31
N HIS A 35 -6.79 -11.34 -27.92
CA HIS A 35 -7.68 -11.19 -29.07
C HIS A 35 -7.18 -10.07 -30.00
N SER A 36 -7.57 -10.12 -31.26
CA SER A 36 -7.44 -8.98 -32.17
C SER A 36 -8.74 -8.18 -32.20
N PHE A 37 -8.61 -6.87 -32.39
CA PHE A 37 -9.73 -5.96 -32.59
C PHE A 37 -9.34 -4.87 -33.58
N GLU A 38 -10.31 -4.40 -34.36
CA GLU A 38 -10.08 -3.36 -35.34
C GLU A 38 -10.39 -1.99 -34.73
N ARG A 39 -9.45 -1.05 -34.87
CA ARG A 39 -9.62 0.34 -34.46
C ARG A 39 -9.07 1.24 -35.55
N ASP A 40 -9.91 2.14 -36.06
CA ASP A 40 -9.54 3.11 -37.11
C ASP A 40 -8.96 2.45 -38.38
N GLY A 41 -9.50 1.28 -38.77
CA GLY A 41 -9.06 0.52 -39.95
C GLY A 41 -7.71 -0.20 -39.77
N GLN A 42 -7.15 -0.20 -38.56
CA GLN A 42 -5.97 -0.98 -38.19
C GLN A 42 -6.37 -2.15 -37.29
N GLU A 43 -5.92 -3.35 -37.65
CA GLU A 43 -6.03 -4.51 -36.77
C GLU A 43 -4.98 -4.39 -35.66
N LEU A 44 -5.45 -4.19 -34.43
CA LEU A 44 -4.62 -4.21 -33.22
C LEU A 44 -4.75 -5.58 -32.57
N GLN A 45 -3.62 -6.15 -32.18
CA GLN A 45 -3.57 -7.46 -31.54
C GLN A 45 -3.09 -7.32 -30.10
N VAL A 46 -3.86 -7.83 -29.15
CA VAL A 46 -3.35 -8.09 -27.81
C VAL A 46 -2.63 -9.42 -27.86
N THR A 47 -1.30 -9.38 -27.88
CA THR A 47 -0.48 -10.58 -27.87
C THR A 47 -0.35 -11.13 -26.44
N PRO A 48 0.04 -12.41 -26.27
CA PRO A 48 0.30 -12.98 -24.94
C PRO A 48 1.31 -12.15 -24.14
N GLU A 49 2.33 -11.60 -24.79
CA GLU A 49 3.35 -10.77 -24.14
C GLU A 49 2.76 -9.50 -23.53
N ILE A 50 1.83 -8.85 -24.23
CA ILE A 50 1.15 -7.64 -23.74
C ILE A 50 0.28 -7.99 -22.53
N ALA A 51 -0.52 -9.06 -22.62
CA ALA A 51 -1.39 -9.50 -21.53
C ALA A 51 -0.58 -9.88 -20.27
N ILE A 52 0.50 -10.65 -20.44
CA ILE A 52 1.42 -10.98 -19.34
C ILE A 52 2.04 -9.71 -18.76
N ALA A 53 2.50 -8.77 -19.60
CA ALA A 53 3.09 -7.52 -19.15
C ALA A 53 2.12 -6.68 -18.30
N THR A 54 0.82 -6.70 -18.60
CA THR A 54 -0.20 -6.03 -17.78
C THR A 54 -0.27 -6.61 -16.37
N VAL A 55 -0.32 -7.95 -16.24
CA VAL A 55 -0.34 -8.60 -14.91
C VAL A 55 0.96 -8.35 -14.16
N VAL A 56 2.11 -8.52 -14.82
CA VAL A 56 3.44 -8.26 -14.22
C VAL A 56 3.55 -6.82 -13.75
N PHE A 57 3.08 -5.86 -14.54
CA PHE A 57 3.05 -4.44 -14.14
C PHE A 57 2.22 -4.24 -12.88
N GLY A 58 1.01 -4.82 -12.81
CA GLY A 58 0.16 -4.76 -11.62
C GLY A 58 0.82 -5.35 -10.37
N VAL A 59 1.55 -6.45 -10.52
CA VAL A 59 2.32 -7.09 -9.42
C VAL A 59 3.46 -6.19 -8.96
N VAL A 60 4.24 -5.62 -9.89
CA VAL A 60 5.36 -4.72 -9.56
C VAL A 60 4.86 -3.47 -8.83
N VAL A 61 3.79 -2.84 -9.32
CA VAL A 61 3.17 -1.68 -8.65
C VAL A 61 2.70 -2.04 -7.24
N SER A 62 2.08 -3.22 -7.09
CA SER A 62 1.62 -3.73 -5.79
C SER A 62 2.80 -3.96 -4.83
N ALA A 63 3.88 -4.59 -5.30
CA ALA A 63 5.08 -4.83 -4.52
C ALA A 63 5.75 -3.53 -4.05
N ILE A 64 5.87 -2.53 -4.94
CA ILE A 64 6.38 -1.19 -4.59
C ILE A 64 5.48 -0.53 -3.55
N SER A 65 4.15 -0.60 -3.72
CA SER A 65 3.18 -0.03 -2.78
C SER A 65 3.32 -0.65 -1.38
N ILE A 66 3.44 -1.98 -1.29
CA ILE A 66 3.68 -2.70 -0.04
C ILE A 66 5.01 -2.26 0.59
N ALA A 67 6.10 -2.21 -0.20
CA ALA A 67 7.41 -1.81 0.28
C ALA A 67 7.39 -0.39 0.86
N LEU A 68 6.76 0.56 0.17
CA LEU A 68 6.58 1.93 0.67
C LEU A 68 5.78 1.95 1.97
N ARG A 69 4.66 1.23 2.05
CA ARG A 69 3.85 1.17 3.28
C ARG A 69 4.63 0.63 4.47
N VAL A 70 5.38 -0.45 4.28
CA VAL A 70 6.24 -1.01 5.33
C VAL A 70 7.29 0.00 5.73
N ALA A 71 8.02 0.59 4.77
CA ALA A 71 9.06 1.58 5.05
C ALA A 71 8.53 2.78 5.84
N PHE A 72 7.39 3.34 5.42
CA PHE A 72 6.77 4.49 6.09
C PHE A 72 6.20 4.12 7.46
N THR A 73 5.68 2.90 7.61
CA THR A 73 5.26 2.39 8.93
C THR A 73 6.45 2.24 9.87
N LEU A 74 7.61 1.80 9.39
CA LEU A 74 8.85 1.78 10.17
C LEU A 74 9.34 3.19 10.52
N LEU A 75 9.20 4.17 9.62
CA LEU A 75 9.51 5.57 9.91
C LEU A 75 8.57 6.18 10.96
N LEU A 76 7.30 5.78 11.00
CA LEU A 76 6.39 6.14 12.09
C LEU A 76 6.91 5.63 13.43
N ARG A 77 7.38 4.38 13.49
CA ARG A 77 7.97 3.81 14.71
C ARG A 77 9.22 4.55 15.17
N ARG A 78 9.97 5.15 14.24
CA ARG A 78 11.14 5.99 14.52
C ARG A 78 10.79 7.44 14.89
N GLY A 79 9.51 7.80 14.98
CA GLY A 79 9.06 9.12 15.43
C GLY A 79 9.14 10.24 14.37
N PHE A 80 9.21 9.91 13.08
CA PHE A 80 9.19 10.94 12.03
C PHE A 80 7.78 11.49 11.80
N ASN A 81 7.53 12.74 12.19
CA ASN A 81 6.20 13.36 12.08
C ASN A 81 5.69 13.46 10.62
N TRP A 82 6.57 13.75 9.65
CA TRP A 82 6.18 13.85 8.24
C TRP A 82 5.71 12.51 7.66
N ALA A 83 6.19 11.38 8.21
CA ALA A 83 5.76 10.05 7.82
C ALA A 83 4.27 9.78 8.13
N ARG A 84 3.64 10.56 9.02
CA ARG A 84 2.21 10.46 9.35
C ARG A 84 1.32 10.89 8.19
N ILE A 85 1.69 12.00 7.53
CA ILE A 85 0.97 12.49 6.35
C ILE A 85 1.15 11.49 5.21
N VAL A 86 2.39 11.06 4.95
CA VAL A 86 2.66 10.12 3.85
C VAL A 86 1.97 8.78 4.09
N ALA A 87 2.00 8.22 5.30
CA ALA A 87 1.27 7.01 5.62
C ALA A 87 -0.25 7.19 5.43
N THR A 88 -0.80 8.35 5.81
CA THR A 88 -2.23 8.65 5.58
C THR A 88 -2.55 8.64 4.08
N VAL A 89 -1.68 9.21 3.23
CA VAL A 89 -1.86 9.16 1.77
C VAL A 89 -1.70 7.74 1.25
N LEU A 90 -0.66 7.00 1.64
CA LEU A 90 -0.40 5.65 1.13
C LEU A 90 -1.49 4.65 1.50
N PHE A 91 -2.04 4.73 2.71
CA PHE A 91 -3.13 3.86 3.17
C PHE A 91 -4.50 4.41 2.75
N GLY A 92 -4.68 5.73 2.70
CA GLY A 92 -5.94 6.39 2.32
C GLY A 92 -6.21 6.39 0.81
N ALA A 93 -5.18 6.52 -0.04
CA ALA A 93 -5.33 6.45 -1.50
C ALA A 93 -5.78 5.05 -1.98
N LEU A 94 -5.60 4.00 -1.15
CA LEU A 94 -6.10 2.66 -1.44
C LEU A 94 -7.61 2.50 -1.25
N LEU A 95 -8.28 3.49 -0.66
CA LEU A 95 -9.73 3.46 -0.44
C LEU A 95 -10.52 3.77 -1.72
N LEU A 96 -9.82 3.99 -2.85
CA LEU A 96 -10.39 4.50 -4.10
C LEU A 96 -10.76 3.49 -5.19
N PRO A 97 -10.67 2.15 -5.07
CA PRO A 97 -11.36 1.28 -6.02
C PRO A 97 -12.80 0.99 -5.52
N PRO A 98 -13.85 1.49 -6.20
CA PRO A 98 -15.24 1.26 -5.80
C PRO A 98 -15.81 -0.13 -6.17
N TYR A 99 -15.00 -1.06 -6.69
CA TYR A 99 -15.51 -2.22 -7.43
C TYR A 99 -15.48 -3.57 -6.69
N ILE A 100 -15.01 -3.63 -5.44
CA ILE A 100 -15.04 -4.88 -4.65
C ILE A 100 -15.61 -4.59 -3.27
N LEU A 101 -16.94 -4.57 -3.19
CA LEU A 101 -17.68 -4.51 -1.93
C LEU A 101 -17.91 -5.92 -1.38
N ASP A 102 -16.85 -6.68 -1.16
CA ASP A 102 -16.95 -7.87 -0.31
C ASP A 102 -16.79 -7.47 1.18
N GLY A 103 -17.38 -8.25 2.10
CA GLY A 103 -17.36 -7.93 3.52
C GLY A 103 -15.96 -7.88 4.15
N ILE A 104 -15.01 -8.65 3.62
CA ILE A 104 -13.59 -8.66 4.03
C ILE A 104 -12.90 -7.38 3.55
N ALA A 105 -13.14 -6.94 2.32
CA ALA A 105 -12.61 -5.69 1.79
C ALA A 105 -13.06 -4.47 2.63
N ILE A 106 -14.33 -4.45 3.03
CA ILE A 106 -14.88 -3.42 3.93
C ILE A 106 -14.19 -3.47 5.30
N LEU A 107 -13.97 -4.66 5.86
CA LEU A 107 -13.27 -4.81 7.15
C LEU A 107 -11.82 -4.34 7.07
N VAL A 108 -11.09 -4.71 6.01
CA VAL A 108 -9.70 -4.28 5.77
C VAL A 108 -9.63 -2.76 5.63
N MET A 109 -10.58 -2.16 4.90
CA MET A 109 -10.72 -0.71 4.81
C MET A 109 -10.96 -0.06 6.17
N ALA A 110 -11.90 -0.58 6.96
CA ALA A 110 -12.19 -0.05 8.29
C ALA A 110 -10.97 -0.12 9.22
N LEU A 111 -10.21 -1.22 9.16
CA LEU A 111 -8.97 -1.38 9.91
C LEU A 111 -7.87 -0.41 9.44
N ALA A 112 -7.77 -0.14 8.14
CA ALA A 112 -6.84 0.86 7.61
C ALA A 112 -7.17 2.27 8.12
N ILE A 113 -8.45 2.64 8.07
CA ILE A 113 -8.93 3.92 8.62
C ILE A 113 -8.64 3.99 10.12
N ALA A 114 -8.98 2.94 10.88
CA ALA A 114 -8.70 2.89 12.31
C ALA A 114 -7.19 3.03 12.60
N GLY A 115 -6.34 2.32 11.85
CA GLY A 115 -4.89 2.43 11.96
C GLY A 115 -4.38 3.86 11.75
N ILE A 116 -4.89 4.55 10.73
CA ILE A 116 -4.58 5.96 10.46
C ILE A 116 -5.05 6.84 11.63
N VAL A 117 -6.30 6.73 12.07
CA VAL A 117 -6.84 7.54 13.18
C VAL A 117 -6.03 7.34 14.46
N LEU A 118 -5.64 6.11 14.78
CA LEU A 118 -4.80 5.80 15.94
C LEU A 118 -3.42 6.47 15.86
N VAL A 119 -2.88 6.71 14.67
CA VAL A 119 -1.63 7.48 14.49
C VAL A 119 -1.85 8.94 14.83
N TRP A 120 -3.06 9.49 14.66
CA TRP A 120 -3.41 10.90 14.93
C TRP A 120 -3.90 11.19 16.36
N LEU A 121 -4.17 10.17 17.17
CA LEU A 121 -4.62 10.33 18.56
C LEU A 121 -3.63 11.08 19.47
N PRO A 122 -4.10 11.73 20.56
CA PRO A 122 -3.27 12.50 21.48
C PRO A 122 -2.11 11.71 22.09
N GLN A 123 -2.32 10.44 22.41
CA GLN A 123 -1.27 9.57 22.94
C GLN A 123 -0.13 9.36 21.93
N SER A 124 -0.46 9.20 20.64
CA SER A 124 0.53 9.12 19.57
C SER A 124 1.24 10.47 19.39
N ASN A 125 0.53 11.59 19.51
CA ASN A 125 1.12 12.94 19.44
C ASN A 125 2.17 13.18 20.53
N ALA A 126 1.93 12.69 21.75
CA ALA A 126 2.89 12.77 22.85
C ALA A 126 4.21 12.08 22.47
N PHE A 127 4.15 10.83 22.00
CA PHE A 127 5.32 10.09 21.53
C PHE A 127 6.14 10.85 20.48
N PHE A 128 5.48 11.40 19.45
CA PHE A 128 6.19 12.15 18.40
C PHE A 128 6.81 13.45 18.91
N ARG A 129 6.18 14.11 19.89
CA ARG A 129 6.70 15.32 20.52
C ARG A 129 7.94 15.01 21.36
N ASP A 130 7.91 13.94 22.14
CA ASP A 130 9.00 13.54 23.01
C ASP A 130 10.25 13.19 22.17
N VAL A 131 10.08 12.36 21.12
CA VAL A 131 11.18 12.03 20.19
C VAL A 131 11.75 13.28 19.48
N LYS A 132 10.91 14.26 19.17
CA LYS A 132 11.36 15.53 18.59
C LYS A 132 12.20 16.33 19.60
N GLN A 133 11.77 16.40 20.86
CA GLN A 133 12.50 17.09 21.92
C GLN A 133 13.85 16.43 22.18
N ASP A 134 13.91 15.10 22.27
CA ASP A 134 15.16 14.35 22.45
C ASP A 134 16.17 14.63 21.33
N ARG A 135 15.67 14.68 20.08
CA ARG A 135 16.52 14.99 18.91
C ARG A 135 17.07 16.41 18.96
N ILE A 136 16.29 17.37 19.44
CA ILE A 136 16.73 18.76 19.63
C ILE A 136 17.79 18.82 20.74
N ALA A 137 17.54 18.17 21.87
CA ALA A 137 18.47 18.13 23.00
C ALA A 137 19.81 17.47 22.63
N HIS A 138 19.78 16.36 21.87
CA HIS A 138 20.99 15.71 21.37
C HIS A 138 21.80 16.62 20.45
N LYS A 139 21.12 17.33 19.52
CA LYS A 139 21.80 18.28 18.63
C LYS A 139 22.43 19.42 19.42
N ALA A 140 21.74 19.96 20.43
CA ALA A 140 22.28 21.04 21.25
C ALA A 140 23.62 20.65 21.93
N LYS A 141 23.74 19.40 22.40
CA LYS A 141 24.97 18.86 23.00
C LYS A 141 26.11 18.63 22.01
N GLN A 142 25.83 18.49 20.71
CA GLN A 142 26.87 18.29 19.69
C GLN A 142 27.53 19.60 19.24
N PHE A 143 26.90 20.74 19.51
CA PHE A 143 27.37 22.07 19.10
C PHE A 143 27.72 22.99 20.28
N SER A 144 27.75 22.44 21.51
CA SER A 144 28.23 23.09 22.73
C SER A 144 29.62 22.59 23.09
#